data_AF-A0A951J9Y8-F1
#
_entry.id   AF-A0A951J9Y8-F1
#
_cell.length_a   1.000
_cell.length_b   1.000
_cell.length_c   1.000
_cell.angle_alpha   90.00
_cell.angle_beta   90.00
_cell.angle_gamma   90.00
#
_symmetry.space_group_name_H-M   'P 1'
#
loop_
_entity.id
_entity.type
_entity.pdbx_description
1 polymer ?
#
loop_
_entity_poly.entity_id
_entity_poly.type
_entity_poly.pdbx_seq_one_letter_code
_entity_poly.pdbx_strand_id
1 'polypeptide(L)'
;MTMLGLVACGQNGGDNDGQDAEVTQSWKFAIEEIEGSVQHRYAMAFKQRIEALSEGRIEVTVFPYGQLGTSSQLTELAQLGSIQFSMASPGHLGSVIPEVQLFSLHFVFSDDEAVNQRVL
;
A
#
# COMPACT_ATOMS: atom_id res chain seq x y z
N MET A 1 -5.33 -41.75 9.50
CA MET A 1 -4.87 -42.44 8.28
C MET A 1 -3.85 -41.53 7.63
N THR A 2 -2.60 -41.95 7.76
CA THR A 2 -1.36 -41.23 7.46
C THR A 2 -1.27 -40.84 5.99
N MET A 3 -1.04 -39.56 5.68
CA MET A 3 -0.50 -39.12 4.39
C MET A 3 0.91 -38.62 4.64
N LEU A 4 1.83 -39.58 4.54
CA LEU A 4 3.28 -39.44 4.62
C LEU A 4 3.75 -38.92 3.25
N GLY A 5 4.04 -37.62 3.14
CA GLY A 5 4.63 -37.03 1.93
C GLY A 5 6.14 -37.32 1.87
N LEU A 6 6.57 -38.03 0.83
CA LEU A 6 7.95 -38.45 0.59
C LEU A 6 8.91 -37.25 0.43
N VAL A 7 10.06 -37.32 1.12
CA VAL A 7 11.27 -36.59 0.78
C VAL A 7 11.94 -37.26 -0.42
N ALA A 8 12.07 -36.53 -1.52
CA ALA A 8 12.93 -36.90 -2.64
C ALA A 8 14.21 -36.06 -2.58
N CYS A 9 15.31 -36.65 -2.11
CA CYS A 9 16.64 -36.13 -2.39
C CYS A 9 17.04 -36.59 -3.79
N GLY A 10 17.04 -35.68 -4.76
CA GLY A 10 17.55 -35.89 -6.11
C GLY A 10 18.47 -34.73 -6.47
N GLN A 11 19.76 -34.88 -6.19
CA GLN A 11 20.79 -33.92 -6.51
C GLN A 11 21.25 -34.15 -7.95
N ASN A 12 21.05 -33.15 -8.82
CA ASN A 12 21.78 -33.03 -10.06
C ASN A 12 22.06 -31.54 -10.33
N GLY A 13 23.35 -31.24 -10.45
CA GLY A 13 23.92 -29.91 -10.33
C GLY A 13 23.47 -28.90 -11.38
N GLY A 14 23.38 -27.67 -10.90
CA GLY A 14 23.08 -26.44 -11.62
C GLY A 14 22.90 -25.33 -10.59
N ASP A 15 23.95 -25.03 -9.80
CA ASP A 15 23.97 -23.92 -8.85
C ASP A 15 23.94 -22.60 -9.62
N ASN A 16 22.76 -22.22 -10.09
CA ASN A 16 22.35 -20.83 -10.08
C ASN A 16 21.63 -20.63 -8.75
N ASP A 17 22.41 -20.40 -7.70
CA ASP A 17 21.91 -19.98 -6.39
C ASP A 17 21.44 -18.51 -6.50
N GLY A 18 20.41 -18.32 -7.32
CA GLY A 18 19.57 -17.14 -7.28
C GLY A 18 18.80 -17.26 -5.98
N GLN A 19 19.29 -16.53 -4.97
CA GLN A 19 18.68 -16.47 -3.65
C GLN A 19 17.34 -15.73 -3.79
N ASP A 20 16.31 -16.44 -4.25
CA ASP A 20 14.95 -15.92 -4.30
C ASP A 20 14.51 -15.70 -2.86
N ALA A 21 14.39 -14.43 -2.48
CA ALA A 21 13.98 -14.06 -1.14
C ALA A 21 12.58 -14.63 -0.84
N GLU A 22 12.46 -15.35 0.28
CA GLU A 22 11.17 -15.85 0.73
C GLU A 22 10.27 -14.66 1.10
N VAL A 23 9.13 -14.53 0.41
CA VAL A 23 8.13 -13.48 0.71
C VAL A 23 7.50 -13.80 2.06
N THR A 24 7.78 -12.97 3.06
CA THR A 24 7.27 -13.15 4.43
C THR A 24 6.01 -12.34 4.71
N GLN A 25 5.78 -11.27 3.95
CA GLN A 25 4.63 -10.38 4.11
C GLN A 25 4.09 -9.96 2.74
N SER A 26 2.76 -10.01 2.59
CA SER A 26 2.05 -9.48 1.43
C SER A 26 1.20 -8.29 1.86
N TRP A 27 1.47 -7.12 1.30
CA TRP A 27 0.79 -5.87 1.60
C TRP A 27 -0.12 -5.47 0.46
N LYS A 28 -1.37 -5.15 0.76
CA LYS A 28 -2.34 -4.66 -0.21
C LYS A 28 -2.40 -3.14 -0.17
N PHE A 29 -2.20 -2.51 -1.33
CA PHE A 29 -2.33 -1.07 -1.53
C PHE A 29 -3.49 -0.83 -2.51
N ALA A 30 -4.64 -0.40 -1.99
CA ALA A 30 -5.83 -0.14 -2.80
C ALA A 30 -5.98 1.35 -3.12
N ILE A 31 -6.37 1.69 -4.35
CA ILE A 31 -6.67 3.07 -4.75
C ILE A 31 -7.92 3.12 -5.62
N GLU A 32 -8.73 4.18 -5.48
CA GLU A 32 -9.93 4.42 -6.29
C GLU A 32 -9.62 5.26 -7.54
N GLU A 33 -8.48 4.99 -8.20
CA GLU A 33 -8.00 5.76 -9.35
C GLU A 33 -7.47 4.86 -10.47
N ILE A 34 -7.53 5.33 -11.71
CA ILE A 34 -7.08 4.58 -12.89
C ILE A 34 -5.56 4.36 -12.90
N GLU A 35 -5.13 3.35 -13.66
CA GLU A 35 -3.72 3.18 -14.00
C GLU A 35 -3.15 4.43 -14.71
N GLY A 36 -1.90 4.76 -14.41
CA GLY A 36 -1.24 5.96 -14.93
C GLY A 36 -1.60 7.27 -14.22
N SER A 37 -2.64 7.28 -13.37
CA SER A 37 -2.97 8.41 -12.50
C SER A 37 -1.80 8.78 -11.56
N VAL A 38 -1.88 9.94 -10.93
CA VAL A 38 -0.89 10.35 -9.91
C VAL A 38 -0.85 9.36 -8.75
N GLN A 39 -2.02 8.91 -8.27
CA GLN A 39 -2.10 7.92 -7.18
C GLN A 39 -1.49 6.58 -7.59
N HIS A 40 -1.79 6.11 -8.80
CA HIS A 40 -1.22 4.86 -9.31
C HIS A 40 0.30 4.94 -9.43
N ARG A 41 0.83 6.03 -10.00
CA ARG A 41 2.29 6.23 -10.10
C ARG A 41 2.96 6.27 -8.73
N TYR A 42 2.31 6.89 -7.74
CA TYR A 42 2.80 6.88 -6.36
C TYR A 42 2.82 5.48 -5.76
N ALA A 43 1.71 4.73 -5.86
CA ALA A 43 1.60 3.37 -5.34
C ALA A 43 2.63 2.42 -5.97
N MET A 44 2.88 2.55 -7.29
CA MET A 44 3.91 1.78 -7.98
C MET A 44 5.33 2.14 -7.53
N ALA A 45 5.64 3.43 -7.34
CA ALA A 45 6.92 3.86 -6.80
C ALA A 45 7.12 3.39 -5.35
N PHE A 46 6.06 3.40 -4.54
CA PHE A 46 6.06 2.85 -3.19
C PHE A 46 6.34 1.35 -3.20
N LYS A 47 5.62 0.57 -4.04
CA LYS A 47 5.87 -0.88 -4.24
C LYS A 47 7.34 -1.14 -4.53
N GLN A 48 7.88 -0.50 -5.56
CA GLN A 48 9.28 -0.69 -5.96
C GLN A 48 10.27 -0.40 -4.83
N ARG A 49 10.04 0.69 -4.08
CA ARG A 49 10.95 1.09 -3.01
C ARG A 49 10.87 0.16 -1.80
N ILE A 50 9.68 -0.29 -1.40
CA ILE A 50 9.51 -1.21 -0.28
C ILE A 50 10.04 -2.60 -0.61
N GLU A 51 9.76 -3.11 -1.82
CA GLU A 51 10.29 -4.40 -2.27
C GLU A 51 11.82 -4.40 -2.32
N ALA A 52 12.44 -3.31 -2.83
CA ALA A 52 13.89 -3.16 -2.84
C ALA A 52 14.49 -3.06 -1.42
N LEU A 53 13.92 -2.20 -0.55
CA LEU A 53 14.42 -2.00 0.81
C LEU A 53 14.23 -3.23 1.71
N SER A 54 13.20 -4.04 1.43
CA SER A 54 12.94 -5.28 2.15
C SER A 54 13.71 -6.47 1.57
N GLU A 55 14.50 -6.27 0.52
CA GLU A 55 15.22 -7.34 -0.20
C GLU A 55 14.25 -8.46 -0.62
N GLY A 56 13.05 -8.08 -1.11
CA GLY A 56 12.02 -9.02 -1.56
C GLY A 56 11.19 -9.67 -0.45
N ARG A 57 11.49 -9.44 0.83
CA ARG A 57 10.72 -10.04 1.95
C ARG A 57 9.28 -9.52 2.07
N ILE A 58 9.02 -8.31 1.57
CA ILE A 58 7.69 -7.70 1.52
C ILE A 58 7.28 -7.56 0.06
N GLU A 59 6.18 -8.21 -0.32
CA GLU A 59 5.52 -8.01 -1.61
C GLU A 59 4.39 -6.98 -1.45
N VAL A 60 4.33 -5.97 -2.32
CA VAL A 60 3.24 -4.99 -2.33
C VAL A 60 2.36 -5.20 -3.56
N THR A 61 1.09 -5.51 -3.39
CA THR A 61 0.13 -5.65 -4.49
C THR A 61 -0.75 -4.42 -4.57
N VAL A 62 -0.73 -3.74 -5.72
CA VAL A 62 -1.52 -2.54 -6.00
C VAL A 62 -2.85 -2.92 -6.65
N PHE A 63 -3.97 -2.45 -6.10
CA PHE A 63 -5.33 -2.66 -6.60
C PHE A 63 -5.91 -1.32 -7.07
N PRO A 64 -5.81 -0.99 -8.37
CA PRO A 64 -6.30 0.28 -8.90
C PRO A 64 -7.82 0.27 -9.15
N TYR A 65 -8.33 1.43 -9.54
CA TYR A 65 -9.69 1.64 -10.07
C TYR A 65 -10.82 1.11 -9.16
N GLY A 66 -10.62 1.15 -7.85
CA GLY A 66 -11.64 0.75 -6.89
C GLY A 66 -11.96 -0.75 -6.93
N GLN A 67 -11.02 -1.60 -7.39
CA GLN A 67 -11.19 -3.06 -7.43
C GLN A 67 -11.62 -3.67 -6.09
N LEU A 68 -11.27 -3.03 -4.96
CA LEU A 68 -11.61 -3.46 -3.61
C LEU A 68 -12.72 -2.61 -2.95
N GLY A 69 -13.34 -1.71 -3.70
CA GLY A 69 -14.43 -0.84 -3.22
C GLY A 69 -14.15 0.66 -3.38
N THR A 70 -15.09 1.46 -2.89
CA THR A 70 -15.00 2.93 -2.86
C THR A 70 -14.07 3.42 -1.74
N SER A 71 -13.65 4.68 -1.79
CA SER A 71 -12.74 5.28 -0.79
C SER A 71 -13.21 5.12 0.66
N SER A 72 -14.52 5.20 0.94
CA SER A 72 -15.06 4.92 2.28
C SER A 72 -14.87 3.47 2.69
N GLN A 73 -15.16 2.53 1.79
CA GLN A 73 -14.96 1.09 2.05
C GLN A 73 -13.48 0.75 2.22
N LEU A 74 -12.60 1.36 1.42
CA LEU A 74 -11.15 1.18 1.58
C LEU A 74 -10.66 1.73 2.93
N THR A 75 -11.23 2.82 3.42
CA THR A 75 -10.92 3.36 4.76
C THR A 75 -11.30 2.36 5.85
N GLU A 76 -12.49 1.77 5.78
CA GLU A 76 -12.92 0.72 6.71
C GLU A 76 -12.03 -0.52 6.63
N LEU A 77 -11.69 -0.99 5.42
CA LEU A 77 -10.78 -2.12 5.22
C LEU A 77 -9.40 -1.87 5.81
N ALA A 78 -8.90 -0.64 5.73
CA ALA A 78 -7.64 -0.24 6.35
C ALA A 78 -7.72 -0.25 7.88
N GLN A 79 -8.82 0.27 8.46
CA GLN A 79 -9.04 0.21 9.92
C GLN A 79 -9.12 -1.22 10.45
N LEU A 80 -9.70 -2.13 9.67
CA LEU A 80 -9.78 -3.56 10.00
C LEU A 80 -8.47 -4.32 9.74
N GLY A 81 -7.47 -3.70 9.11
CA GLY A 81 -6.21 -4.34 8.72
C GLY A 81 -6.33 -5.32 7.55
N SER A 82 -7.45 -5.31 6.82
CA SER A 82 -7.68 -6.17 5.64
C SER A 82 -6.85 -5.73 4.43
N ILE A 83 -6.52 -4.44 4.36
CA ILE A 83 -5.52 -3.83 3.48
C ILE A 83 -4.54 -3.02 4.33
N GLN A 84 -3.33 -2.82 3.82
CA GLN A 84 -2.27 -2.10 4.54
C GLN A 84 -2.24 -0.62 4.17
N PHE A 85 -2.61 -0.29 2.92
CA PHE A 85 -2.55 1.07 2.42
C PHE A 85 -3.76 1.41 1.55
N SER A 86 -4.22 2.65 1.68
CA SER A 86 -5.18 3.29 0.79
C SER A 86 -4.86 4.78 0.71
N MET A 87 -5.32 5.45 -0.35
CA MET A 87 -5.30 6.91 -0.44
C MET A 87 -6.72 7.43 -0.24
N ALA A 88 -6.87 8.38 0.69
CA ALA A 88 -8.16 8.99 0.99
C ALA A 88 -7.99 10.51 1.11
N SER A 89 -8.95 11.26 0.56
CA SER A 89 -8.98 12.71 0.68
C SER A 89 -9.46 13.13 2.07
N PRO A 90 -9.12 14.36 2.53
CA PRO A 90 -9.65 14.89 3.79
C PRO A 90 -11.19 14.87 3.86
N GLY A 91 -11.86 15.10 2.72
CA GLY A 91 -13.32 15.01 2.63
C GLY A 91 -13.87 13.60 2.89
N HIS A 92 -13.18 12.56 2.42
CA HIS A 92 -13.56 11.16 2.71
C HIS A 92 -13.30 10.79 4.17
N LEU A 93 -12.18 11.23 4.72
CA LEU A 93 -11.78 10.87 6.09
C LEU A 93 -12.54 11.66 7.16
N GLY A 94 -13.11 12.82 6.82
CA GLY A 94 -13.69 13.74 7.81
C GLY A 94 -14.80 13.17 8.70
N SER A 95 -15.52 12.14 8.25
CA SER A 95 -16.53 11.44 9.06
C SER A 95 -15.94 10.49 10.11
N VAL A 96 -14.71 10.02 9.88
CA VAL A 96 -14.01 9.02 10.71
C VAL A 96 -12.91 9.66 11.55
N ILE A 97 -12.23 10.67 11.00
CA ILE A 97 -11.17 11.44 11.64
C ILE A 97 -11.59 12.92 11.57
N PRO A 98 -12.29 13.44 12.59
CA PRO A 98 -12.81 14.81 12.55
C PRO A 98 -11.76 15.89 12.31
N GLU A 99 -10.53 15.67 12.78
CA GLU A 99 -9.42 16.62 12.70
C GLU A 99 -9.00 16.95 11.26
N VAL A 100 -9.14 16.01 10.32
CA VAL A 100 -8.81 16.28 8.90
C VAL A 100 -9.82 17.19 8.22
N GLN A 101 -10.98 17.45 8.84
CA GLN A 101 -11.90 18.48 8.33
C GLN A 101 -11.30 19.89 8.40
N LEU A 102 -10.20 20.10 9.15
CA LEU A 102 -9.42 21.34 9.13
C LEU A 102 -9.02 21.73 7.69
N PHE A 103 -8.65 20.74 6.86
CA PHE A 103 -8.25 20.97 5.46
C PHE A 103 -9.42 21.37 4.55
N SER A 104 -10.66 21.31 5.03
CA SER A 104 -11.86 21.74 4.30
C SER A 104 -12.26 23.19 4.64
N LEU A 105 -11.57 23.84 5.57
CA LEU A 105 -11.85 25.24 5.93
C LEU A 105 -11.26 26.20 4.90
N HIS A 106 -12.06 27.19 4.49
CA HIS A 106 -11.62 28.21 3.55
C HIS A 106 -10.73 29.25 4.23
N PHE A 107 -9.68 29.70 3.53
CA PHE A 107 -8.78 30.79 3.95
C PHE A 107 -7.99 30.54 5.25
N VAL A 108 -7.78 29.28 5.65
CA VAL A 108 -6.97 28.93 6.83
C VAL A 108 -5.47 28.89 6.52
N PHE A 109 -5.11 28.52 5.28
CA PHE A 109 -3.72 28.52 4.84
C PHE A 109 -3.25 29.94 4.48
N SER A 110 -1.99 30.21 4.77
CA SER A 110 -1.34 31.45 4.36
C SER A 110 -1.10 31.44 2.85
N ASP A 111 -1.12 32.62 2.22
CA ASP A 111 -0.61 32.79 0.85
C ASP A 111 0.90 32.53 0.76
N ASP A 112 1.62 32.58 1.89
CA ASP A 112 3.03 32.23 1.99
C ASP A 112 3.20 30.73 2.27
N GLU A 113 3.63 29.99 1.25
CA GLU A 113 3.92 28.56 1.34
C GLU A 113 4.95 28.23 2.43
N ALA A 114 5.93 29.09 2.69
CA ALA A 114 6.92 28.87 3.74
C ALA A 114 6.30 28.92 5.14
N VAL A 115 5.20 29.66 5.31
CA VAL A 115 4.41 29.63 6.54
C VAL A 115 3.69 28.29 6.66
N ASN A 116 3.02 27.82 5.61
CA ASN A 116 2.28 26.56 5.60
C ASN A 116 3.19 25.36 5.93
N GLN A 117 4.39 25.30 5.33
CA GLN A 117 5.37 24.23 5.55
C GLN A 117 5.96 24.16 6.96
N ARG A 118 5.84 25.21 7.77
CA ARG A 118 6.25 25.15 9.18
C ARG A 118 5.17 24.58 10.10
N VAL A 119 3.92 24.61 9.65
CA VAL A 119 2.75 24.22 10.43
C VAL A 119 2.26 22.82 10.05
N LEU A 120 2.47 22.41 8.79
CA LEU A 120 2.23 21.08 8.25
C LEU A 120 3.47 20.19 8.35
#